data_AF-A0A967LA47-F1
#
_entry.id   AF-A0A967LA47-F1
#
_cell.length_a   1.000
_cell.length_b   1.000
_cell.length_c   1.000
_cell.angle_alpha   90.00
_cell.angle_beta   90.00
_cell.angle_gamma   90.00
#
_symmetry.space_group_name_H-M   'P 1'
#
loop_
_entity.id
_entity.type
_entity.pdbx_description
1 polymer ?
#
loop_
_entity_poly.entity_id
_entity_poly.type
_entity_poly.pdbx_seq_one_letter_code
_entity_poly.pdbx_strand_id
1 'polypeptide(L)'
;AIELEALREADDPRGEPAGNLVVSPSELKGVSVGGDQIPLLIDEIPLLAVVAALADGVTEIRDAEELRVKESDRIRVLCENLGGIGVKIEELPDGMRIVGGTG
;
A
#
# COMPACT_ATOMS: atom_id res chain seq x y z
N ALA A 1 -1.39 -5.20 15.03
CA ALA A 1 -2.83 -5.28 14.73
C ALA A 1 -3.38 -3.87 14.57
N ILE A 2 -4.46 -3.69 13.80
CA ILE A 2 -5.15 -2.39 13.66
C ILE A 2 -6.46 -2.48 14.42
N GLU A 3 -6.66 -1.57 15.37
CA GLU A 3 -7.90 -1.41 16.12
C GLU A 3 -8.46 -0.01 15.91
N LEU A 4 -9.78 0.06 15.70
CA LEU A 4 -10.51 1.31 15.55
C LEU A 4 -11.14 1.67 16.89
N GLU A 5 -10.61 2.67 17.57
CA GLU A 5 -11.20 3.20 18.79
C GLU A 5 -12.06 4.43 18.46
N ALA A 6 -13.38 4.23 18.49
CA ALA A 6 -14.43 5.24 18.36
C ALA A 6 -14.41 6.05 17.05
N LEU A 7 -15.26 5.65 16.11
CA LEU A 7 -15.78 6.57 15.09
C LEU A 7 -16.76 7.53 15.78
N ARG A 8 -16.44 8.82 15.80
CA ARG A 8 -17.38 9.87 16.20
C ARG A 8 -17.58 10.78 14.98
N GLU A 9 -18.75 11.40 14.86
CA GLU A 9 -18.78 12.70 14.20
C GLU A 9 -17.84 13.58 15.04
N ALA A 10 -16.63 13.85 14.54
CA ALA A 10 -15.80 14.84 15.20
C ALA A 10 -16.53 16.19 15.12
N ASP A 11 -16.22 17.08 16.05
CA ASP A 11 -16.47 18.52 15.90
C ASP A 11 -15.62 19.11 14.74
N ASP A 12 -15.38 18.37 13.66
CA ASP A 12 -14.86 18.91 12.41
C ASP A 12 -15.96 19.78 11.80
N PRO A 13 -15.69 21.06 11.51
CA PRO A 13 -16.71 21.98 10.98
C PRO A 13 -17.26 21.59 9.60
N ARG A 14 -16.75 20.52 8.97
CA ARG A 14 -17.21 19.98 7.68
C ARG A 14 -17.98 18.65 7.79
N GLY A 15 -18.05 18.05 8.98
CA GLY A 15 -18.86 16.85 9.25
C GLY A 15 -18.29 15.54 8.70
N GLU A 16 -16.98 15.46 8.44
CA GLU A 16 -16.36 14.23 7.97
C GLU A 16 -16.22 13.18 9.11
N PRO A 17 -16.39 11.87 8.82
CA PRO A 17 -16.16 10.83 9.81
C PRO A 17 -14.74 10.87 10.35
N ALA A 18 -14.59 10.83 11.67
CA ALA A 18 -13.29 10.89 12.33
C ALA A 18 -13.22 9.90 13.50
N GLY A 19 -12.01 9.49 13.87
CA GLY A 19 -11.81 8.55 14.97
C GLY A 19 -10.33 8.29 15.24
N ASN A 20 -10.05 7.50 16.28
CA ASN A 20 -8.68 7.13 16.62
C ASN A 20 -8.33 5.78 15.98
N LEU A 21 -7.21 5.75 15.26
CA LEU A 21 -6.58 4.53 14.77
C LEU A 21 -5.45 4.13 15.72
N VAL A 22 -5.60 3.00 16.39
CA VAL A 22 -4.57 2.42 17.25
C VAL A 22 -3.88 1.31 16.46
N VAL A 23 -2.58 1.49 16.21
CA VAL A 23 -1.77 0.54 15.43
C VAL A 23 -0.70 -0.06 16.33
N SER A 24 -0.63 -1.39 16.32
CA SER A 24 0.38 -2.18 17.02
C SER A 24 1.15 -3.07 16.05
N PRO A 25 2.36 -3.53 16.39
CA PRO A 25 3.07 -4.53 15.59
C PRO A 25 2.21 -5.78 15.33
N SER A 26 2.31 -6.36 14.13
CA SER A 26 1.68 -7.64 13.80
C SER A 26 2.44 -8.33 12.68
N GLU A 27 2.36 -9.65 12.66
CA GLU A 27 2.73 -10.42 11.48
C GLU A 27 1.79 -10.08 10.33
N LEU A 28 2.35 -9.62 9.23
CA LEU A 28 1.62 -9.28 8.02
C LEU A 28 1.74 -10.42 7.02
N LYS A 29 0.72 -10.58 6.18
CA LYS A 29 0.71 -11.55 5.09
C LYS A 29 0.50 -10.83 3.78
N GLY A 30 1.09 -11.37 2.72
CA GLY A 30 0.87 -10.88 1.36
C GLY A 30 -0.60 -10.97 0.96
N VAL A 31 -1.06 -9.98 0.20
CA VAL A 31 -2.45 -9.85 -0.25
C VAL A 31 -2.53 -9.46 -1.72
N SER A 32 -3.67 -9.71 -2.35
CA SER A 32 -3.98 -9.16 -3.68
C SER A 32 -4.81 -7.89 -3.52
N VAL A 33 -4.42 -6.82 -4.20
CA VAL A 33 -5.12 -5.53 -4.25
C VAL A 33 -5.31 -5.13 -5.71
N GLY A 34 -6.53 -4.76 -6.09
CA GLY A 34 -6.87 -4.41 -7.48
C GLY A 34 -8.30 -3.89 -7.58
N GLY A 35 -8.75 -3.61 -8.80
CA GLY A 35 -10.12 -3.20 -9.10
C GLY A 35 -10.57 -1.93 -8.38
N ASP A 36 -11.71 -2.00 -7.72
CA ASP A 36 -12.38 -0.88 -7.05
C ASP A 36 -11.64 -0.34 -5.83
N GLN A 37 -10.67 -1.09 -5.30
CA GLN A 37 -9.82 -0.65 -4.20
C GLN A 37 -8.75 0.34 -4.64
N ILE A 38 -8.32 0.31 -5.90
CA ILE A 38 -7.20 1.14 -6.37
C ILE A 38 -7.50 2.63 -6.32
N PRO A 39 -8.65 3.13 -6.80
CA PRO A 39 -8.97 4.57 -6.68
C PRO A 39 -9.00 5.06 -5.22
N LEU A 40 -9.33 4.18 -4.27
CA LEU A 40 -9.41 4.51 -2.84
C LEU A 40 -8.03 4.54 -2.16
N LEU A 41 -7.01 3.95 -2.77
CA LEU A 41 -5.69 3.69 -2.17
C LEU A 41 -4.54 4.23 -3.02
N ILE A 42 -4.83 4.94 -4.11
CA ILE A 42 -3.86 5.25 -5.17
C ILE A 42 -2.63 5.98 -4.62
N ASP A 43 -2.84 6.90 -3.69
CA ASP A 43 -1.76 7.68 -3.09
C ASP A 43 -1.03 6.93 -1.96
N GLU A 44 -1.64 5.88 -1.40
CA GLU A 44 -1.09 5.01 -0.36
C GLU A 44 -0.31 3.80 -0.92
N ILE A 45 -0.44 3.47 -2.21
CA ILE A 45 0.29 2.35 -2.84
C ILE A 45 1.81 2.42 -2.58
N PRO A 46 2.50 3.59 -2.65
CA PRO A 46 3.91 3.67 -2.29
C PRO A 46 4.22 3.19 -0.87
N LEU A 47 3.39 3.55 0.11
CA LEU A 47 3.54 3.08 1.49
C LEU A 47 3.21 1.58 1.58
N LEU A 48 2.14 1.13 0.91
CA LEU A 48 1.74 -0.27 0.88
C LEU A 48 2.84 -1.16 0.30
N ALA A 49 3.57 -0.71 -0.71
CA ALA A 49 4.69 -1.44 -1.30
C ALA A 49 5.84 -1.66 -0.30
N VAL A 50 6.14 -0.65 0.52
CA VAL A 50 7.13 -0.77 1.60
C VAL A 50 6.67 -1.76 2.67
N VAL A 51 5.39 -1.69 3.06
CA VAL A 51 4.80 -2.61 4.04
C VAL A 51 4.79 -4.05 3.50
N ALA A 52 4.48 -4.23 2.22
CA ALA A 52 4.44 -5.52 1.53
C ALA A 52 5.81 -6.21 1.49
N ALA A 53 6.91 -5.45 1.43
CA ALA A 53 8.26 -6.01 1.50
C ALA A 53 8.55 -6.71 2.85
N LEU A 54 7.84 -6.33 3.91
CA LEU A 54 7.96 -6.91 5.26
C LEU A 54 6.89 -7.99 5.55
N ALA A 55 5.91 -8.18 4.66
CA ALA A 55 4.84 -9.14 4.85
C ALA A 55 5.26 -10.55 4.42
N ASP A 56 4.82 -11.59 5.13
CA ASP A 56 5.08 -12.97 4.75
C ASP A 56 4.28 -13.35 3.48
N GLY A 57 4.99 -13.80 2.44
CA GLY A 57 4.39 -14.21 1.18
C GLY A 57 4.39 -13.13 0.10
N VAL A 58 3.39 -13.18 -0.79
CA VAL A 58 3.36 -12.35 -2.00
C VAL A 58 2.23 -11.34 -1.92
N THR A 59 2.56 -10.06 -2.07
CA THR A 59 1.59 -9.00 -2.33
C THR A 59 1.55 -8.71 -3.82
N GLU A 60 0.36 -8.70 -4.42
CA GLU A 60 0.16 -8.36 -5.83
C GLU A 60 -0.76 -7.15 -5.94
N ILE A 61 -0.28 -6.09 -6.59
CA ILE A 61 -1.03 -4.86 -6.85
C ILE A 61 -1.26 -4.78 -8.36
N ARG A 62 -2.54 -4.66 -8.77
CA ARG A 62 -2.99 -4.59 -10.17
C ARG A 62 -3.89 -3.37 -10.39
N ASP A 63 -4.21 -3.07 -11.64
CA ASP A 63 -5.12 -1.98 -12.06
C ASP A 63 -4.70 -0.57 -11.58
N ALA A 64 -3.39 -0.36 -11.38
CA ALA A 64 -2.79 0.86 -10.86
C ALA A 64 -1.99 1.65 -11.91
N GLU A 65 -2.32 1.54 -13.19
CA GLU A 65 -1.63 2.23 -14.29
C GLU A 65 -1.58 3.76 -14.13
N GLU A 66 -2.53 4.35 -13.39
CA GLU A 66 -2.56 5.79 -13.09
C GLU A 66 -1.29 6.25 -12.35
N LEU A 67 -0.66 5.37 -11.56
CA LEU A 67 0.61 5.67 -10.88
C LEU A 67 1.77 5.99 -11.84
N ARG A 68 1.69 5.56 -13.09
CA ARG A 68 2.74 5.83 -14.08
C ARG A 68 2.71 7.28 -14.60
N VAL A 69 1.56 7.94 -14.48
CA VAL A 69 1.30 9.29 -15.01
C VAL A 69 1.11 10.35 -13.92
N LYS A 70 1.40 10.01 -12.67
CA LYS A 70 1.52 11.00 -11.58
C LYS A 70 2.78 11.86 -11.80
N GLU A 71 3.24 12.55 -10.76
CA GLU A 71 4.45 13.40 -10.80
C GLU A 71 5.71 12.67 -11.32
N SER A 72 5.73 11.35 -11.17
CA SER A 72 6.73 10.42 -11.70
C SER A 72 6.05 9.11 -12.09
N ASP A 73 6.77 8.24 -12.81
CA ASP A 73 6.36 6.84 -12.95
C ASP A 73 6.59 6.12 -11.61
N ARG A 74 5.63 6.24 -10.70
CA ARG A 74 5.77 5.77 -9.32
C ARG A 74 5.92 4.26 -9.25
N ILE A 75 5.35 3.50 -10.19
CA ILE A 75 5.54 2.05 -10.28
C ILE A 75 7.03 1.74 -10.52
N ARG A 76 7.61 2.32 -11.58
CA ARG A 76 9.02 2.08 -11.93
C ARG A 76 9.95 2.49 -10.78
N VAL A 77 9.76 3.70 -10.25
CA VAL A 77 10.61 4.25 -9.18
C VAL A 77 10.58 3.37 -7.93
N LEU A 78 9.41 2.83 -7.55
CA LEU A 78 9.31 1.91 -6.41
C LEU A 78 10.02 0.59 -6.69
N CYS A 79 9.84 0.02 -7.88
CA CYS A 79 10.51 -1.23 -8.27
C CYS A 79 12.03 -1.09 -8.28
N GLU A 80 12.56 0.00 -8.84
CA GLU A 80 13.99 0.30 -8.86
C GLU A 80 14.56 0.50 -7.45
N ASN A 81 13.90 1.32 -6.61
CA ASN A 81 14.40 1.65 -5.28
C ASN A 81 14.32 0.45 -4.32
N LEU A 82 13.17 -0.24 -4.27
CA LEU A 82 12.99 -1.40 -3.41
C LEU A 82 13.86 -2.57 -3.87
N GLY A 83 13.94 -2.80 -5.20
CA GLY A 83 14.85 -3.79 -5.76
C GLY A 83 16.32 -3.47 -5.47
N GLY A 84 16.71 -2.20 -5.53
CA GLY A 84 18.06 -1.73 -5.22
C GLY A 84 18.51 -1.98 -3.78
N ILE A 85 17.57 -2.11 -2.84
CA ILE A 85 17.85 -2.48 -1.44
C ILE A 85 17.61 -3.97 -1.14
N GLY A 86 17.38 -4.79 -2.16
CA GLY A 86 17.29 -6.25 -2.04
C GLY A 86 15.89 -6.83 -1.89
N VAL A 87 14.83 -6.00 -2.01
CA VAL A 87 13.45 -6.52 -2.03
C VAL A 87 13.22 -7.26 -3.34
N LYS A 88 12.62 -8.46 -3.27
CA LYS A 88 12.19 -9.19 -4.47
C LYS A 88 10.88 -8.60 -4.97
N ILE A 89 10.99 -7.67 -5.91
CA ILE A 89 9.87 -6.96 -6.55
C ILE A 89 9.92 -7.12 -8.08
N GLU A 90 8.76 -7.32 -8.68
CA GLU A 90 8.55 -7.41 -10.13
C GLU A 90 7.65 -6.26 -10.57
N GLU A 91 8.13 -5.45 -11.52
CA GLU A 91 7.33 -4.41 -12.18
C GLU A 91 6.32 -5.04 -13.15
N LEU A 92 5.06 -4.61 -13.08
CA LEU A 92 4.00 -4.99 -14.02
C LEU A 92 3.49 -3.75 -14.75
N PRO A 93 2.90 -3.87 -15.97
CA PRO A 93 2.36 -2.72 -16.69
C PRO A 93 1.32 -1.92 -15.89
N ASP A 94 0.54 -2.61 -15.08
CA ASP A 94 -0.59 -2.12 -14.28
C ASP A 94 -0.33 -2.19 -12.77
N GLY A 95 0.91 -2.39 -12.32
CA GLY A 95 1.23 -2.46 -10.89
C GLY A 95 2.55 -3.13 -10.58
N MET A 96 2.58 -3.98 -9.54
CA MET A 96 3.79 -4.65 -9.08
C MET A 96 3.47 -5.91 -8.27
N ARG A 97 4.39 -6.89 -8.29
CA ARG A 97 4.36 -8.08 -7.44
C ARG A 97 5.54 -8.05 -6.48
N ILE A 98 5.28 -8.13 -5.18
CA ILE A 98 6.27 -7.98 -4.11
C ILE A 98 6.30 -9.27 -3.31
N VAL A 99 7.47 -9.89 -3.18
CA VAL A 99 7.69 -11.04 -2.29
C VAL A 99 8.34 -10.52 -1.02
N GLY A 100 7.59 -10.51 0.07
CA GLY A 100 8.09 -10.07 1.37
C GLY A 100 8.63 -11.20 2.24
N GLY A 101 9.21 -10.85 3.38
CA GLY A 101 9.86 -11.80 4.29
C GLY A 101 11.22 -12.31 3.79
N THR A 102 11.81 -11.64 2.79
CA THR A 102 13.11 -12.02 2.18
C THR A 102 14.32 -11.32 2.81
N GLY A 103 14.16 -10.63 3.95
CA GLY A 103 15.19 -9.83 4.62
C GLY A 103 15.31 -10.09 6.12
#